data_AF-E7G9R5-F1
#
_entry.id   AF-E7G9R5-F1
#
_cell.length_a   1.000
_cell.length_b   1.000
_cell.length_c   1.000
_cell.angle_alpha   90.00
_cell.angle_beta   90.00
_cell.angle_gamma   90.00
#
_symmetry.space_group_name_H-M   'P 1'
#
loop_
_entity.id
_entity.type
_entity.pdbx_description
1 polymer ?
#
loop_
_entity_poly.entity_id
_entity_poly.type
_entity_poly.pdbx_seq_one_letter_code
_entity_poly.pdbx_strand_id
1 'polypeptide(L)'
;MFCEIAETKQVERGTIDTCFYDCVSFKVLHFTIYVSDETLGTVLHRLSEKQRSAILLRYFQGMNDREISELYHVSRSAICSRRTRGLRKLKMLLSERK
;
A
#
# COMPACT_ATOMS: atom_id res chain seq x y z
N MET A 1 -26.61 -29.00 42.53
CA MET A 1 -26.34 -27.96 41.53
C MET A 1 -26.61 -28.62 40.19
N PHE A 2 -27.68 -28.21 39.53
CA PHE A 2 -28.28 -28.90 38.39
C PHE A 2 -27.42 -28.79 37.12
N CYS A 3 -27.29 -29.93 36.42
CA CYS A 3 -27.49 -30.16 34.97
C CYS A 3 -26.72 -29.28 33.95
N GLU A 4 -26.31 -29.72 32.77
CA GLU A 4 -26.58 -30.91 31.97
C GLU A 4 -25.64 -30.82 30.76
N ILE A 5 -25.25 -31.97 30.23
CA ILE A 5 -24.63 -32.09 28.91
C ILE A 5 -25.76 -31.90 27.89
N ALA A 6 -25.69 -30.88 27.04
CA ALA A 6 -26.61 -30.72 25.91
C ALA A 6 -25.88 -30.95 24.60
N GLU A 7 -26.41 -31.94 23.87
CA GLU A 7 -25.98 -32.40 22.56
C GLU A 7 -26.07 -31.31 21.47
N THR A 8 -25.19 -31.50 20.49
CA THR A 8 -25.12 -30.94 19.14
C THR A 8 -26.22 -29.97 18.67
N LYS A 9 -25.78 -28.77 18.24
CA LYS A 9 -26.40 -28.06 17.12
C LYS A 9 -25.37 -27.83 16.01
N GLN A 10 -25.60 -28.49 14.89
CA GLN A 10 -25.12 -28.07 13.56
C GLN A 10 -25.65 -26.65 13.28
N VAL A 11 -24.79 -25.63 13.25
CA VAL A 11 -25.08 -24.34 12.61
C VAL A 11 -23.77 -23.73 12.10
N GLU A 12 -23.68 -23.70 10.77
CA GLU A 12 -23.04 -22.67 9.93
C GLU A 12 -21.53 -22.47 10.05
N ARG A 13 -20.82 -23.12 9.13
CA ARG A 13 -20.06 -22.46 8.05
C ARG A 13 -19.47 -21.09 8.41
N GLY A 14 -18.61 -21.04 9.42
CA GLY A 14 -17.59 -20.01 9.53
C GLY A 14 -16.55 -20.30 8.48
N THR A 15 -16.74 -19.79 7.25
CA THR A 15 -15.64 -19.65 6.31
C THR A 15 -14.50 -18.98 7.06
N ILE A 16 -13.43 -19.73 7.31
CA ILE A 16 -12.09 -19.17 7.53
C ILE A 16 -11.95 -18.13 6.42
N ASP A 17 -12.04 -16.85 6.79
CA ASP A 17 -11.94 -15.77 5.85
C ASP A 17 -10.50 -15.82 5.34
N THR A 18 -10.32 -16.50 4.22
CA THR A 18 -9.07 -16.64 3.51
C THR A 18 -8.75 -15.28 2.93
N CYS A 19 -8.44 -14.29 3.76
CA CYS A 19 -7.85 -13.04 3.32
C CYS A 19 -6.34 -13.26 3.08
N PHE A 20 -6.03 -14.17 2.15
CA PHE A 20 -4.76 -14.19 1.44
C PHE A 20 -4.97 -13.36 0.16
N TYR A 21 -5.20 -12.06 0.33
CA TYR A 21 -5.21 -11.13 -0.79
C TYR A 21 -3.76 -10.99 -1.28
N ASP A 22 -3.50 -11.31 -2.55
CA ASP A 22 -2.22 -11.10 -3.23
C ASP A 22 -1.85 -9.61 -3.23
N CYS A 23 -1.25 -9.14 -2.13
CA CYS A 23 -0.81 -7.77 -1.97
C CYS A 23 0.57 -7.59 -2.59
N VAL A 24 0.76 -6.51 -3.34
CA VAL A 24 2.09 -6.12 -3.82
C VAL A 24 2.83 -5.40 -2.70
N SER A 25 4.03 -5.87 -2.35
CA SER A 25 4.86 -5.25 -1.31
C SER A 25 5.99 -4.39 -1.88
N PHE A 26 6.24 -3.26 -1.24
CA PHE A 26 7.33 -2.35 -1.58
C PHE A 26 8.21 -2.10 -0.37
N LYS A 27 9.51 -2.39 -0.51
CA LYS A 27 10.53 -1.98 0.46
C LYS A 27 10.99 -0.56 0.15
N VAL A 28 10.83 0.34 1.11
CA VAL A 28 11.26 1.73 1.03
C VAL A 28 12.01 2.05 2.33
N LEU A 29 13.35 2.12 2.26
CA LEU A 29 14.19 2.22 3.46
C LEU A 29 13.87 1.07 4.44
N HIS A 30 13.47 1.38 5.67
CA HIS A 30 13.07 0.40 6.68
C HIS A 30 11.56 0.09 6.67
N PHE A 31 10.79 0.69 5.76
CA PHE A 31 9.35 0.43 5.64
C PHE A 31 9.07 -0.70 4.65
N THR A 32 8.13 -1.57 5.01
CA THR A 32 7.46 -2.48 4.08
C THR A 32 6.02 -2.02 3.91
N ILE A 33 5.67 -1.61 2.69
CA ILE A 33 4.37 -1.01 2.38
C ILE A 33 3.61 -1.97 1.46
N TYR A 34 2.40 -2.36 1.86
CA TYR A 34 1.54 -3.28 1.13
C TYR A 34 0.48 -2.51 0.34
N VAL A 35 0.27 -2.90 -0.91
CA VAL A 35 -0.76 -2.38 -1.80
C VAL A 35 -1.64 -3.55 -2.23
N SER A 36 -2.88 -3.58 -1.75
CA SER A 36 -3.83 -4.66 -2.05
C SER A 36 -4.41 -4.59 -3.46
N ASP A 37 -4.38 -3.41 -4.09
CA ASP A 37 -4.79 -3.24 -5.48
C ASP A 37 -3.63 -3.66 -6.42
N GLU A 38 -3.79 -4.81 -7.07
CA GLU A 38 -2.80 -5.39 -7.99
C GLU A 38 -2.49 -4.46 -9.18
N THR A 39 -3.52 -3.78 -9.71
CA THR A 39 -3.34 -2.85 -10.84
C THR A 39 -2.49 -1.67 -10.43
N LEU A 40 -2.80 -1.08 -9.28
CA LEU A 40 -2.03 0.01 -8.70
C LEU A 40 -0.60 -0.44 -8.36
N GLY A 41 -0.44 -1.60 -7.74
CA GLY A 41 0.87 -2.18 -7.44
C GLY A 41 1.72 -2.36 -8.70
N THR A 42 1.14 -2.92 -9.76
CA THR A 42 1.81 -3.09 -11.06
C THR A 42 2.22 -1.76 -11.67
N VAL A 43 1.37 -0.74 -11.62
CA VAL A 43 1.70 0.58 -12.16
C VAL A 43 2.76 1.28 -11.32
N LEU A 44 2.72 1.16 -9.99
CA LEU A 44 3.74 1.69 -9.09
C LEU A 44 5.12 1.09 -9.42
N HIS A 45 5.22 -0.19 -9.79
CA HIS A 45 6.47 -0.79 -10.27
C HIS A 45 7.05 -0.15 -11.53
N ARG A 46 6.24 0.52 -12.36
CA ARG A 46 6.68 1.20 -13.58
C ARG A 46 7.19 2.63 -13.34
N LEU A 47 7.03 3.16 -12.13
CA LEU A 47 7.64 4.43 -11.73
C LEU A 47 9.13 4.24 -11.42
N SER A 48 9.92 5.31 -11.49
CA SER A 48 11.28 5.23 -10.94
C SER A 48 11.23 5.07 -9.43
N GLU A 49 12.24 4.43 -8.84
CA GLU A 49 12.28 4.19 -7.39
C GLU A 49 12.09 5.50 -6.59
N LYS A 50 12.78 6.58 -6.99
CA LYS A 50 12.65 7.90 -6.35
C LYS A 50 11.23 8.47 -6.40
N GLN A 51 10.50 8.24 -7.49
CA GLN A 51 9.10 8.67 -7.64
C GLN A 51 8.18 7.80 -6.79
N ARG A 52 8.35 6.47 -6.90
CA ARG A 52 7.57 5.47 -6.18
C ARG A 52 7.69 5.68 -4.66
N SER A 53 8.90 5.80 -4.13
CA SER A 53 9.13 6.03 -2.71
C SER A 53 8.49 7.32 -2.20
N ALA A 54 8.57 8.41 -2.96
CA ALA A 54 7.93 9.68 -2.60
C ALA A 54 6.39 9.57 -2.54
N ILE A 55 5.77 8.78 -3.41
CA ILE A 55 4.33 8.52 -3.39
C ILE A 55 3.96 7.61 -2.23
N LEU A 56 4.66 6.48 -2.08
CA LEU A 56 4.37 5.50 -1.04
C LEU A 56 4.48 6.12 0.36
N LEU A 57 5.54 6.86 0.64
CA LEU A 57 5.69 7.52 1.94
C LEU A 57 4.63 8.61 2.15
N ARG A 58 4.25 9.36 1.11
CA ARG A 58 3.23 10.41 1.23
C ARG A 58 1.84 9.88 1.50
N TYR A 59 1.40 8.89 0.73
CA TYR A 59 0.00 8.48 0.71
C TYR A 59 -0.27 7.21 1.51
N PHE A 60 0.73 6.35 1.72
CA PHE A 60 0.56 5.10 2.48
C PHE A 60 1.14 5.18 3.89
N GLN A 61 2.22 5.94 4.09
CA GLN A 61 2.78 6.18 5.44
C GLN A 61 2.34 7.53 6.04
N GLY A 62 1.59 8.34 5.31
CA GLY A 62 1.06 9.63 5.79
C GLY A 62 2.10 10.75 5.93
N MET A 63 3.36 10.51 5.54
CA MET A 63 4.44 11.49 5.72
C MET A 63 4.26 12.71 4.81
N ASN A 64 4.66 13.89 5.26
CA ASN A 64 4.68 15.10 4.46
C ASN A 64 6.03 15.32 3.76
N ASP A 65 6.08 16.24 2.81
CA ASP A 65 7.31 16.46 2.00
C ASP A 65 8.51 16.88 2.85
N ARG A 66 8.28 17.53 4.00
CA ARG A 66 9.35 17.90 4.93
C ARG A 66 9.90 16.66 5.63
N GLU A 67 9.04 15.83 6.21
CA GLU A 67 9.46 14.58 6.87
C GLU A 67 10.19 13.64 5.90
N ILE A 68 9.68 13.50 4.67
CA ILE A 68 10.34 12.70 3.63
C ILE A 68 11.68 13.33 3.22
N SER A 69 11.77 14.66 3.18
CA SER A 69 13.02 15.36 2.83
C SER A 69 14.10 15.17 3.88
N GLU A 70 13.72 15.21 5.16
CA GLU A 70 14.59 14.93 6.30
C GLU A 70 15.05 13.47 6.27
N LEU A 71 14.13 12.53 6.02
CA LEU A 71 14.43 11.09 5.92
C LEU A 71 15.42 10.74 4.80
N TYR A 72 15.36 11.44 3.66
CA TYR A 72 16.26 11.20 2.52
C TYR A 72 17.49 12.11 2.48
N HIS A 73 17.61 13.07 3.40
CA HIS A 73 18.64 14.13 3.38
C HIS A 73 18.72 14.87 2.03
N VAL A 74 17.55 15.26 1.50
CA VAL A 74 17.45 16.04 0.26
C VAL A 74 16.54 17.25 0.47
N SER A 75 16.50 18.19 -0.47
CA SER A 75 15.59 19.33 -0.37
C SER A 75 14.11 18.91 -0.45
N ARG A 76 13.25 19.66 0.24
CA ARG A 76 11.79 19.54 0.10
C ARG A 76 11.34 19.69 -1.35
N SER A 77 11.98 20.56 -2.13
CA SER A 77 11.69 20.75 -3.55
C SER A 77 12.01 19.51 -4.39
N ALA A 78 13.08 18.77 -4.06
CA ALA A 78 13.41 17.51 -4.72
C ALA A 78 12.34 16.45 -4.45
N ILE A 79 11.82 16.36 -3.22
CA ILE A 79 10.70 15.46 -2.88
C ILE A 79 9.43 15.86 -3.62
N CYS A 80 9.05 17.13 -3.59
CA CYS A 80 7.89 17.63 -4.31
C CYS A 80 7.98 17.32 -5.81
N SER A 81 9.13 17.56 -6.44
CA SER A 81 9.38 17.24 -7.85
C SER A 81 9.26 15.73 -8.15
N ARG A 82 9.79 14.86 -7.28
CA ARG A 82 9.67 13.40 -7.41
C ARG A 82 8.21 12.97 -7.33
N ARG A 83 7.47 13.45 -6.32
CA ARG A 83 6.05 13.13 -6.12
C ARG A 83 5.20 13.61 -7.28
N THR A 84 5.33 14.88 -7.70
CA THR A 84 4.51 15.47 -8.76
C THR A 84 4.73 14.76 -10.10
N ARG A 85 6.00 14.50 -10.48
CA ARG A 85 6.31 13.73 -11.69
C ARG A 85 5.82 12.29 -11.61
N GLY A 86 5.97 11.66 -10.44
CA GLY A 86 5.47 10.33 -10.18
C GLY A 86 3.95 10.24 -10.34
N LEU A 87 3.18 11.15 -9.73
CA LEU A 87 1.72 11.18 -9.82
C LEU A 87 1.23 11.43 -11.24
N ARG A 88 1.90 12.33 -11.98
CA ARG A 88 1.58 12.55 -13.40
C ARG A 88 1.76 11.27 -14.22
N LYS A 89 2.88 10.55 -14.02
CA LYS A 89 3.15 9.28 -14.71
C LYS A 89 2.19 8.17 -14.26
N LEU A 90 1.88 8.08 -12.97
CA LEU A 90 0.91 7.15 -12.40
C LEU A 90 -0.47 7.33 -13.05
N LYS A 91 -0.95 8.58 -13.14
CA LYS A 91 -2.22 8.93 -13.78
C LYS A 91 -2.24 8.50 -15.26
N MET A 92 -1.17 8.81 -16.00
CA MET A 92 -1.03 8.45 -17.41
C MET A 92 -1.12 6.92 -17.62
N LEU A 93 -0.34 6.16 -16.85
CA LEU A 93 -0.31 4.69 -16.94
C LEU A 93 -1.64 4.03 -16.54
N LEU A 94 -2.39 4.63 -15.61
CA LEU A 94 -3.72 4.16 -15.24
C LEU A 94 -4.77 4.51 -16.30
N SER A 95 -4.62 5.64 -17.01
CA SER A 95 -5.54 6.02 -18.09
C SER A 95 -5.31 5.26 -19.40
N GLU A 96 -4.09 4.80 -19.69
CA GLU A 96 -3.78 3.99 -20.88
C GLU A 96 -4.38 2.58 -20.86
N ARG A 97 -4.91 2.14 -19.70
CA ARG A 97 -5.58 0.84 -19.55
C ARG A 97 -7.11 0.91 -19.67
N LYS A 98 -7.67 2.07 -20.00
CA LYS A 98 -9.11 2.22 -20.31
C LYS A 98 -9.34 2.01 -21.79
#